data_AF-A0A409X942-F1
#
_entry.id   AF-A0A409X942-F1
#
_cell.length_a   1.000
_cell.length_b   1.000
_cell.length_c   1.000
_cell.angle_alpha   90.00
_cell.angle_beta   90.00
_cell.angle_gamma   90.00
#
_symmetry.space_group_name_H-M   'P 1'
#
loop_
_entity.id
_entity.type
_entity.pdbx_description
1 polymer ?
#
loop_
_entity_poly.entity_id
_entity_poly.type
_entity_poly.pdbx_seq_one_letter_code
_entity_poly.pdbx_strand_id
1 'polypeptide(L)'
;MRDILNSRQDTQQVMDRFKSFFFVVECKGFKLNVISDRGDAVMNKLKHSVPQMDWDYVLQRNTGSEVHMDVAFTYHPRRLNAEGMDKEKSGVMGLWRMDYLEESFGKGGFMSGTAHHLNTLAKFGALQAEMTKERSRRTHILNRISYNLVYEAVRKKDNDPWFCGDGDAYNLSETFLTACEEKQKQYANRGSRSYGVRDEYRVSGLAAIEVLTKSDDVFKRFKASGGVIYLPTHLWFEFVSARLSALEIAISYVGRKDPDNKGIVIGVLMNLIRSIESTPTDIPSHVRESKAALLTRAIVATHGMMFLHKLDLTDEGTETLPDVRQKDTQEVLDELKVMKKKRTSRPRMDPKAALSIRYPLGSAPTWNEVKETLKSNPLLLIRTWEMPTRIDHVPTSAGILFVKFTKSIWASIKSSCMEGSGSDLEGLRTLDDAMEFWSAHSIKCVLKDVVFLRVMGRLPGGLG
;
A
#
# COMPACT_ATOMS: atom_id res chain seq x y z
N MET A 1 -23.38 8.58 36.06
CA MET A 1 -23.38 7.10 35.91
C MET A 1 -23.21 6.39 37.25
N ARG A 2 -22.22 6.77 38.09
CA ARG A 2 -22.15 6.28 39.48
C ARG A 2 -23.42 6.58 40.29
N ASP A 3 -24.04 7.74 40.08
CA ASP A 3 -25.30 8.08 40.77
C ASP A 3 -26.49 7.22 40.35
N ILE A 4 -26.48 6.63 39.14
CA ILE A 4 -27.52 5.72 38.62
C ILE A 4 -27.37 4.33 39.24
N LEU A 5 -26.14 3.81 39.28
CA LEU A 5 -25.84 2.50 39.87
C LEU A 5 -25.99 2.50 41.39
N ASN A 6 -25.86 3.68 42.02
CA ASN A 6 -25.94 3.85 43.46
C ASN A 6 -27.31 4.36 43.94
N SER A 7 -28.21 4.80 43.05
CA SER A 7 -29.56 5.20 43.44
C SER A 7 -30.42 3.97 43.71
N ARG A 8 -30.65 3.65 44.98
CA ARG A 8 -31.59 2.59 45.42
C ARG A 8 -33.06 2.98 45.33
N GLN A 9 -33.40 4.12 44.73
CA GLN A 9 -34.78 4.57 44.59
C GLN A 9 -35.28 4.31 43.18
N ASP A 10 -36.06 3.25 43.07
CA ASP A 10 -36.81 2.82 41.90
C ASP A 10 -38.00 3.75 41.65
N THR A 11 -37.72 4.99 41.25
CA THR A 11 -38.78 5.95 40.92
C THR A 11 -38.67 6.35 39.47
N GLN A 12 -39.70 5.98 38.71
CA GLN A 12 -39.98 6.36 37.32
C GLN A 12 -39.64 7.83 37.01
N GLN A 13 -39.79 8.73 37.99
CA GLN A 13 -39.41 10.14 37.93
C GLN A 13 -37.91 10.42 37.67
N VAL A 14 -37.00 9.58 38.18
CA VAL A 14 -35.56 9.72 37.91
C VAL A 14 -35.28 9.32 36.47
N MET A 15 -35.89 8.23 36.00
CA MET A 15 -35.75 7.73 34.63
C MET A 15 -36.39 8.67 33.58
N ASP A 16 -37.50 9.34 33.93
CA ASP A 16 -38.17 10.33 33.07
C ASP A 16 -37.31 11.56 32.75
N ARG A 17 -36.31 11.88 33.59
CA ARG A 17 -35.33 12.96 33.33
C ARG A 17 -34.32 12.57 32.24
N PHE A 18 -34.30 11.30 31.85
CA PHE A 18 -33.38 10.74 30.88
C PHE A 18 -34.14 10.14 29.67
N LYS A 19 -35.30 10.70 29.29
CA LYS A 19 -36.07 10.28 28.10
C LYS A 19 -35.29 10.30 26.77
N SER A 20 -34.05 10.81 26.76
CA SER A 20 -33.14 10.75 25.61
C SER A 20 -31.68 10.59 26.05
N PHE A 21 -31.23 9.35 26.28
CA PHE A 21 -29.81 9.00 26.20
C PHE A 21 -29.61 7.92 25.15
N PHE A 22 -28.43 7.90 24.53
CA PHE A 22 -28.01 6.84 23.65
C PHE A 22 -26.71 6.25 24.19
N PHE A 23 -26.60 4.92 24.14
CA PHE A 23 -25.33 4.24 24.36
C PHE A 23 -24.63 4.08 23.02
N VAL A 24 -23.36 4.47 22.94
CA VAL A 24 -22.49 4.08 21.83
C VAL A 24 -21.70 2.87 22.30
N VAL A 25 -22.10 1.69 21.87
CA VAL A 25 -21.35 0.46 22.12
C VAL A 25 -20.48 0.19 20.90
N GLU A 26 -19.21 0.55 20.98
CA GLU A 26 -18.23 0.14 19.98
C GLU A 26 -17.83 -1.30 20.25
N CYS A 27 -18.48 -2.24 19.59
CA CYS A 27 -17.94 -3.59 19.53
C CYS A 27 -16.78 -3.57 18.48
N LYS A 28 -15.67 -4.28 18.74
CA LYS A 28 -14.65 -4.65 17.73
C LYS A 28 -14.56 -6.19 17.56
N GLY A 29 -14.21 -6.69 16.37
CA GLY A 29 -13.78 -8.09 16.16
C GLY A 29 -14.82 -9.14 15.71
N PHE A 30 -16.11 -8.81 15.60
CA PHE A 30 -17.17 -9.73 15.11
C PHE A 30 -17.28 -9.79 13.58
N LYS A 31 -16.48 -9.00 12.85
CA LYS A 31 -16.53 -8.91 11.38
C LYS A 31 -16.26 -10.26 10.66
N LEU A 32 -15.76 -11.27 11.38
CA LEU A 32 -15.45 -12.61 10.86
C LEU A 32 -16.46 -13.70 11.28
N ASN A 33 -17.45 -13.38 12.12
CA ASN A 33 -18.51 -14.32 12.47
C ASN A 33 -19.56 -14.32 11.36
N VAL A 34 -19.48 -15.31 10.48
CA VAL A 34 -20.45 -15.52 9.41
C VAL A 34 -21.72 -16.12 10.02
N ILE A 35 -22.82 -15.36 9.97
CA ILE A 35 -24.14 -15.90 10.20
C ILE A 35 -24.66 -16.35 8.82
N SER A 36 -25.02 -17.62 8.68
CA SER A 36 -25.42 -18.24 7.41
C SER A 36 -26.87 -17.94 6.99
N ASP A 37 -27.54 -16.98 7.63
CA ASP A 37 -28.92 -16.63 7.30
C ASP A 37 -28.99 -15.56 6.20
N ARG A 38 -30.13 -15.52 5.51
CA ARG A 38 -30.40 -14.58 4.42
C ARG A 38 -31.73 -13.87 4.63
N GLY A 39 -31.85 -12.68 4.05
CA GLY A 39 -33.09 -11.91 4.02
C GLY A 39 -33.66 -11.64 5.41
N ASP A 40 -34.99 -11.80 5.55
CA ASP A 40 -35.75 -11.42 6.74
C ASP A 40 -35.32 -12.20 8.00
N ALA A 41 -34.74 -13.40 7.84
CA ALA A 41 -34.21 -14.18 8.95
C ALA A 41 -33.08 -13.44 9.70
N VAL A 42 -32.28 -12.63 9.01
CA VAL A 42 -31.23 -11.81 9.61
C VAL A 42 -31.83 -10.74 10.52
N MET A 43 -32.86 -10.03 10.04
CA MET A 43 -33.54 -9.01 10.82
C MET A 43 -34.27 -9.63 12.02
N ASN A 44 -34.93 -10.78 11.84
CA ASN A 44 -35.58 -11.47 12.94
C ASN A 44 -34.58 -11.85 14.03
N LYS A 45 -33.40 -12.39 13.68
CA LYS A 45 -32.37 -12.70 14.68
C LYS A 45 -31.86 -11.45 15.40
N LEU A 46 -31.70 -10.32 14.69
CA LEU A 46 -31.34 -9.05 15.32
C LEU A 46 -32.41 -8.62 16.33
N LYS A 47 -33.70 -8.71 15.95
CA LYS A 47 -34.82 -8.40 16.84
C LYS A 47 -34.83 -9.26 18.11
N HIS A 48 -34.58 -10.56 17.97
CA HIS A 48 -34.50 -11.49 19.11
C HIS A 48 -33.26 -11.26 19.98
N SER A 49 -32.17 -10.75 19.40
CA SER A 49 -30.91 -10.51 20.13
C SER A 49 -30.95 -9.22 20.94
N VAL A 50 -31.81 -8.28 20.58
CA VAL A 50 -32.02 -7.01 21.29
C VAL A 50 -33.53 -6.81 21.56
N PRO A 51 -34.12 -7.65 22.43
CA PRO A 51 -35.57 -7.61 22.70
C PRO A 51 -35.98 -6.36 23.49
N GLN A 52 -35.04 -5.62 24.06
CA GLN A 52 -35.30 -4.39 24.82
C GLN A 52 -35.60 -3.19 23.91
N MET A 53 -35.33 -3.31 22.60
CA MET A 53 -35.63 -2.26 21.63
C MET A 53 -37.05 -2.45 21.10
N ASP A 54 -37.86 -1.38 21.16
CA ASP A 54 -39.16 -1.35 20.50
C ASP A 54 -38.97 -1.21 18.99
N TRP A 55 -38.74 -2.35 18.34
CA TRP A 55 -38.44 -2.44 16.92
C TRP A 55 -39.53 -1.83 16.04
N ASP A 56 -40.79 -2.03 16.39
CA ASP A 56 -41.90 -1.55 15.56
C ASP A 56 -42.03 -0.02 15.66
N TYR A 57 -41.64 0.57 16.79
CA TYR A 57 -41.55 2.02 16.97
C TYR A 57 -40.32 2.64 16.28
N VAL A 58 -39.12 2.08 16.45
CA VAL A 58 -37.86 2.67 15.94
C VAL A 58 -37.60 2.43 14.45
N LEU A 59 -38.29 1.45 13.84
CA LEU A 59 -38.26 1.25 12.39
C LEU A 59 -39.12 2.30 11.66
N GLN A 60 -40.07 2.93 12.34
CA GLN A 60 -40.94 3.94 11.73
C GLN A 60 -40.30 5.32 11.77
N ARG A 61 -40.36 6.06 10.65
CA ARG A 61 -39.72 7.38 10.55
C ARG A 61 -40.59 8.53 11.06
N ASN A 62 -41.90 8.35 11.07
CA ASN A 62 -42.90 9.34 11.49
C ASN A 62 -43.07 9.45 13.01
N THR A 63 -42.46 8.56 13.79
CA THR A 63 -42.53 8.53 15.26
C THR A 63 -41.51 9.47 15.92
N GLY A 64 -40.62 10.10 15.14
CA GLY A 64 -39.56 10.98 15.67
C GLY A 64 -38.32 10.23 16.19
N SER A 65 -38.33 8.90 16.16
CA SER A 65 -37.18 8.03 16.45
C SER A 65 -36.83 7.21 15.22
N GLU A 66 -35.56 7.19 14.80
CA GLU A 66 -35.12 6.38 13.66
C GLU A 66 -33.89 5.56 14.05
N VAL A 67 -33.94 4.26 13.82
CA VAL A 67 -32.76 3.39 13.93
C VAL A 67 -31.96 3.44 12.63
N HIS A 68 -30.66 3.66 12.74
CA HIS A 68 -29.71 3.55 11.63
C HIS A 68 -28.83 2.33 11.82
N MET A 69 -28.58 1.60 10.72
CA MET A 69 -27.82 0.37 10.71
C MET A 69 -26.76 0.41 9.62
N ASP A 70 -25.60 -0.16 9.92
CA ASP A 70 -24.57 -0.40 8.92
C ASP A 70 -24.78 -1.79 8.30
N VAL A 71 -25.19 -1.82 7.04
CA VAL A 71 -25.38 -3.05 6.24
C VAL A 71 -24.19 -3.20 5.32
N ALA A 72 -23.45 -4.29 5.46
CA ALA A 72 -22.23 -4.53 4.70
C ALA A 72 -22.30 -5.77 3.81
N PHE A 73 -22.00 -5.59 2.53
CA PHE A 73 -21.80 -6.64 1.55
C PHE A 73 -20.32 -6.93 1.41
N THR A 74 -19.93 -8.18 1.71
CA THR A 74 -18.55 -8.63 1.58
C THR A 74 -18.44 -9.61 0.42
N TYR A 75 -17.59 -9.28 -0.54
CA TYR A 75 -17.35 -10.08 -1.74
C TYR A 75 -16.02 -10.79 -1.61
N HIS A 76 -16.06 -12.00 -1.06
CA HIS A 76 -14.86 -12.79 -0.80
C HIS A 76 -14.62 -13.82 -1.92
N PRO A 77 -13.50 -13.72 -2.67
CA PRO A 77 -13.24 -14.66 -3.76
C PRO A 77 -12.91 -16.05 -3.20
N ARG A 78 -13.40 -17.09 -3.88
CA ARG A 78 -12.91 -18.45 -3.65
C ARG A 78 -11.45 -18.54 -4.10
N ARG A 79 -10.69 -19.46 -3.51
CA ARG A 79 -9.32 -19.76 -3.94
C ARG A 79 -9.32 -20.19 -5.41
N LEU A 80 -8.22 -19.93 -6.11
CA LEU A 80 -8.02 -20.43 -7.47
C LEU A 80 -7.91 -21.96 -7.40
N ASN A 81 -8.89 -22.64 -7.98
CA ASN A 81 -8.85 -24.07 -8.22
C ASN A 81 -8.29 -24.29 -9.63
N ALA A 82 -7.03 -23.96 -9.87
CA ALA A 82 -6.37 -24.38 -11.10
C ALA A 82 -5.64 -25.69 -10.80
N GLU A 83 -5.96 -26.75 -11.54
CA GLU A 83 -5.18 -27.99 -11.51
C GLU A 83 -3.70 -27.65 -11.78
N GLY A 84 -2.81 -28.08 -10.89
CA GLY A 84 -1.37 -27.80 -10.97
C GLY A 84 -0.89 -26.53 -10.27
N MET A 85 -1.76 -25.69 -9.68
CA MET A 85 -1.29 -24.61 -8.81
C MET A 85 -1.01 -25.09 -7.39
N ASP A 86 0.14 -24.69 -6.86
CA ASP A 86 0.50 -24.89 -5.46
C ASP A 86 -0.59 -24.29 -4.55
N LYS A 87 -1.01 -25.05 -3.53
CA LYS A 87 -2.01 -24.60 -2.55
C LYS A 87 -1.60 -23.28 -1.90
N GLU A 88 -0.29 -23.03 -1.79
CA GLU A 88 0.27 -21.79 -1.25
C GLU A 88 0.06 -20.57 -2.14
N LYS A 89 -0.16 -20.73 -3.45
CA LYS A 89 -0.38 -19.64 -4.41
C LYS A 89 -1.84 -19.45 -4.84
N SER A 90 -2.75 -20.23 -4.25
CA SER A 90 -4.17 -20.27 -4.61
C SER A 90 -5.00 -19.08 -4.08
N GLY A 91 -4.43 -18.20 -3.26
CA GLY A 91 -5.12 -17.04 -2.72
C GLY A 91 -5.47 -16.00 -3.79
N VAL A 92 -6.64 -15.38 -3.67
CA VAL A 92 -7.09 -14.29 -4.55
C VAL A 92 -7.38 -13.02 -3.78
N MET A 93 -6.89 -11.90 -4.27
CA MET A 93 -7.15 -10.56 -3.75
C MET A 93 -8.09 -9.79 -4.68
N GLY A 94 -9.10 -9.15 -4.11
CA GLY A 94 -9.96 -8.18 -4.80
C GLY A 94 -9.51 -6.74 -4.52
N LEU A 95 -9.48 -5.92 -5.58
CA LEU A 95 -9.22 -4.48 -5.51
C LEU A 95 -10.36 -3.73 -6.21
N TRP A 96 -11.00 -2.81 -5.50
CA TRP A 96 -11.96 -1.87 -6.09
C TRP A 96 -11.27 -0.96 -7.09
N ARG A 97 -11.91 -0.78 -8.24
CA ARG A 97 -11.50 0.23 -9.21
C ARG A 97 -12.14 1.58 -8.86
N MET A 98 -11.32 2.62 -8.80
CA MET A 98 -11.75 3.96 -8.38
C MET A 98 -12.75 4.58 -9.36
N ASP A 99 -12.56 4.40 -10.67
CA ASP A 99 -13.48 4.86 -11.72
C ASP A 99 -14.90 4.31 -11.53
N TYR A 100 -15.01 3.01 -11.24
CA TYR A 100 -16.30 2.36 -10.95
C TYR A 100 -16.91 2.82 -9.64
N LEU A 101 -16.10 3.03 -8.60
CA LEU A 101 -16.60 3.55 -7.33
C LEU A 101 -17.14 4.98 -7.52
N GLU A 102 -16.37 5.86 -8.16
CA GLU A 102 -16.78 7.24 -8.42
C GLU A 102 -18.07 7.30 -9.25
N GLU A 103 -18.17 6.50 -10.32
CA GLU A 103 -19.39 6.42 -11.13
C GLU A 103 -20.58 5.90 -10.32
N SER A 104 -20.37 4.85 -9.52
CA SER A 104 -21.41 4.23 -8.69
C SER A 104 -21.93 5.19 -7.62
N PHE A 105 -21.03 5.93 -6.96
CA PHE A 105 -21.37 6.94 -5.97
C PHE A 105 -22.07 8.13 -6.61
N GLY A 106 -21.58 8.61 -7.75
CA GLY A 106 -22.22 9.68 -8.52
C GLY A 106 -23.65 9.31 -8.92
N LYS A 107 -23.85 8.12 -9.52
CA LYS A 107 -25.19 7.61 -9.88
C LYS A 107 -26.10 7.40 -8.67
N GLY A 108 -25.53 7.08 -7.51
CA GLY A 108 -26.26 6.94 -6.25
C GLY A 108 -26.76 8.27 -5.66
N GLY A 109 -26.25 9.41 -6.13
CA GLY A 109 -26.56 10.73 -5.57
C GLY A 109 -25.80 11.04 -4.28
N PHE A 110 -24.62 10.43 -4.11
CA PHE A 110 -23.70 10.76 -3.03
C PHE A 110 -22.94 12.06 -3.33
N MET A 111 -22.53 12.75 -2.28
CA MET A 111 -21.65 13.91 -2.38
C MET A 111 -20.24 13.48 -2.82
N SER A 112 -19.41 14.45 -3.20
CA SER A 112 -17.98 14.21 -3.37
C SER A 112 -17.40 13.66 -2.06
N GLY A 113 -16.96 12.41 -2.10
CA GLY A 113 -16.45 11.68 -0.95
C GLY A 113 -14.94 11.81 -0.76
N THR A 114 -14.44 11.09 0.24
CA THR A 114 -13.02 10.90 0.49
C THR A 114 -12.55 9.62 -0.20
N ALA A 115 -11.66 9.77 -1.19
CA ALA A 115 -10.97 8.67 -1.83
C ALA A 115 -9.73 8.27 -1.02
N HIS A 116 -9.53 6.98 -0.85
CA HIS A 116 -8.35 6.41 -0.20
C HIS A 116 -7.65 5.45 -1.16
N HIS A 117 -6.50 5.88 -1.69
CA HIS A 117 -5.72 5.05 -2.60
C HIS A 117 -4.91 4.01 -1.84
N LEU A 118 -4.86 2.79 -2.39
CA LEU A 118 -4.06 1.71 -1.83
C LEU A 118 -2.67 1.71 -2.48
N ASN A 119 -1.60 1.68 -1.67
CA ASN A 119 -0.23 1.69 -2.17
C ASN A 119 0.09 2.83 -3.14
N THR A 120 -0.54 4.00 -2.98
CA THR A 120 -0.46 5.12 -3.93
C THR A 120 -0.93 4.83 -5.36
N LEU A 121 -1.66 3.72 -5.59
CA LEU A 121 -2.28 3.42 -6.88
C LEU A 121 -3.48 4.34 -7.13
N ALA A 122 -3.42 5.13 -8.19
CA ALA A 122 -4.49 6.07 -8.54
C ALA A 122 -5.83 5.36 -8.81
N LYS A 123 -5.76 4.20 -9.45
CA LYS A 123 -6.94 3.49 -9.98
C LYS A 123 -7.55 2.50 -9.00
N PHE A 124 -6.92 2.25 -7.85
CA PHE A 124 -7.37 1.23 -6.90
C PHE A 124 -7.38 1.74 -5.47
N GLY A 125 -8.45 1.46 -4.74
CA GLY A 125 -8.58 2.05 -3.41
C GLY A 125 -9.92 1.80 -2.74
N ALA A 126 -10.36 2.81 -2.02
CA ALA A 126 -11.61 2.87 -1.29
C ALA A 126 -12.24 4.26 -1.46
N LEU A 127 -13.56 4.34 -1.29
CA LEU A 127 -14.31 5.59 -1.36
C LEU A 127 -15.35 5.61 -0.24
N GLN A 128 -15.42 6.72 0.47
CA GLN A 128 -16.44 7.00 1.47
C GLN A 128 -17.14 8.30 1.14
N ALA A 129 -18.47 8.30 1.15
CA ALA A 129 -19.23 9.52 0.93
C ALA A 129 -20.56 9.50 1.66
N GLU A 130 -20.99 10.69 2.05
CA GLU A 130 -22.35 10.93 2.54
C GLU A 130 -23.32 11.19 1.40
N MET A 131 -24.57 10.83 1.63
CA MET A 131 -25.66 11.14 0.71
C MET A 131 -26.19 12.55 0.97
N THR A 132 -26.59 13.26 -0.09
CA THR A 132 -27.24 14.56 0.08
C THR A 132 -28.50 14.45 0.94
N LYS A 133 -28.80 15.46 1.77
CA LYS A 133 -29.94 15.43 2.71
C LYS A 133 -31.27 15.08 2.02
N GLU A 134 -31.55 15.69 0.86
CA GLU A 134 -32.80 15.44 0.13
C GLU A 134 -32.87 14.04 -0.47
N ARG A 135 -31.75 13.51 -1.01
CA ARG A 135 -31.72 12.14 -1.52
C ARG A 135 -31.82 11.13 -0.38
N SER A 136 -31.08 11.35 0.70
CA SER A 136 -31.13 10.55 1.93
C SER A 136 -32.55 10.49 2.50
N ARG A 137 -33.30 11.60 2.48
CA ARG A 137 -34.70 11.62 2.89
C ARG A 137 -35.59 10.69 2.07
N ARG A 138 -35.26 10.43 0.80
CA ARG A 138 -36.06 9.59 -0.11
C ARG A 138 -35.60 8.14 -0.14
N THR A 139 -34.29 7.91 -0.11
CA THR A 139 -33.68 6.57 -0.23
C THR A 139 -33.42 5.91 1.11
N HIS A 140 -33.45 6.70 2.20
CA HIS A 140 -33.11 6.26 3.55
C HIS A 140 -31.67 5.75 3.70
N ILE A 141 -30.76 6.21 2.84
CA ILE A 141 -29.33 5.94 2.90
C ILE A 141 -28.62 7.22 3.34
N LEU A 142 -27.68 7.11 4.28
CA LEU A 142 -26.95 8.23 4.87
C LEU A 142 -25.51 8.28 4.38
N ASN A 143 -24.85 7.13 4.39
CA ASN A 143 -23.43 7.02 4.06
C ASN A 143 -23.19 5.71 3.30
N ARG A 144 -22.18 5.70 2.44
CA ARG A 144 -21.63 4.49 1.83
C ARG A 144 -20.11 4.50 1.93
N ILE A 145 -19.53 3.35 2.24
CA ILE A 145 -18.09 3.11 2.33
C ILE A 145 -17.77 1.84 1.55
N SER A 146 -16.96 1.96 0.49
CA SER A 146 -16.45 0.81 -0.26
C SER A 146 -14.94 0.70 -0.04
N TYR A 147 -14.44 -0.45 0.40
CA TYR A 147 -13.01 -0.64 0.70
C TYR A 147 -12.50 -2.07 0.44
N ASN A 148 -11.20 -2.19 0.20
CA ASN A 148 -10.52 -3.47 -0.03
C ASN A 148 -10.26 -4.17 1.30
N LEU A 149 -10.38 -5.49 1.39
CA LEU A 149 -10.12 -6.25 2.64
C LEU A 149 -8.65 -6.65 2.81
N VAL A 150 -7.77 -6.32 1.87
CA VAL A 150 -6.34 -6.61 1.98
C VAL A 150 -5.69 -5.98 3.21
N TYR A 151 -6.17 -4.82 3.68
CA TYR A 151 -5.68 -4.22 4.92
C TYR A 151 -5.86 -5.15 6.15
N GLU A 152 -6.82 -6.09 6.13
CA GLU A 152 -7.00 -7.08 7.20
C GLU A 152 -5.84 -8.07 7.31
N ALA A 153 -5.00 -8.19 6.27
CA ALA A 153 -3.82 -9.04 6.31
C ALA A 153 -2.76 -8.56 7.31
N VAL A 154 -2.72 -7.25 7.52
CA VAL A 154 -1.63 -6.51 8.19
C VAL A 154 -2.11 -5.60 9.32
N ARG A 155 -3.42 -5.50 9.50
CA ARG A 155 -4.07 -4.79 10.60
C ARG A 155 -3.82 -5.50 11.94
N LYS A 156 -3.37 -4.75 12.94
CA LYS A 156 -3.30 -5.18 14.35
C LYS A 156 -4.71 -5.19 14.98
N LYS A 157 -4.88 -5.95 16.07
CA LYS A 157 -6.20 -6.13 16.73
C LYS A 157 -6.83 -4.82 17.21
N ASP A 158 -6.01 -3.86 17.61
CA ASP A 158 -6.38 -2.50 18.04
C ASP A 158 -6.78 -1.57 16.88
N ASN A 159 -6.53 -1.98 15.64
CA ASN A 159 -6.78 -1.22 14.42
C ASN A 159 -5.91 0.03 14.26
N ASP A 160 -4.81 0.12 15.00
CA ASP A 160 -3.87 1.23 14.84
C ASP A 160 -2.88 0.86 13.71
N PRO A 161 -2.79 1.66 12.62
CA PRO A 161 -1.80 1.46 11.57
C PRO A 161 -0.40 1.73 12.13
N TRP A 162 0.15 0.74 12.83
CA TRP A 162 1.43 0.92 13.48
C TRP A 162 2.58 0.59 12.53
N PHE A 163 3.36 1.62 12.23
CA PHE A 163 4.73 1.53 11.76
C PHE A 163 5.59 2.42 12.68
N CYS A 164 6.91 2.27 12.67
CA CYS A 164 7.77 3.07 13.54
C CYS A 164 7.68 4.59 13.24
N GLY A 165 8.19 5.40 14.16
CA GLY A 165 8.20 6.86 14.01
C GLY A 165 9.20 7.31 12.95
N ASP A 166 9.02 8.54 12.44
CA ASP A 166 9.95 9.09 11.45
C ASP A 166 11.35 9.33 12.04
N GLY A 167 11.44 9.63 13.34
CA GLY A 167 12.72 9.71 14.07
C GLY A 167 13.49 8.39 14.13
N ASP A 168 12.80 7.25 14.14
CA ASP A 168 13.46 5.93 14.08
C ASP A 168 14.12 5.72 12.72
N ALA A 169 13.41 6.06 11.64
CA ALA A 169 13.94 6.01 10.28
C ALA A 169 15.08 7.01 10.08
N TYR A 170 14.95 8.25 10.60
CA TYR A 170 15.99 9.27 10.54
C TYR A 170 17.29 8.81 11.19
N ASN A 171 17.20 8.11 12.32
CA ASN A 171 18.35 7.61 13.07
C ASN A 171 18.85 6.23 12.61
N LEU A 172 18.20 5.62 11.61
CA LEU A 172 18.38 4.22 11.23
C LEU A 172 18.42 3.32 12.48
N SER A 173 17.41 3.49 13.35
CA SER A 173 17.34 2.75 14.60
C SER A 173 17.03 1.27 14.35
N GLU A 174 17.37 0.43 15.32
CA GLU A 174 16.99 -0.99 15.31
C GLU A 174 15.46 -1.13 15.20
N THR A 175 14.69 -0.24 15.83
CA THR A 175 13.23 -0.21 15.74
C THR A 175 12.74 -0.06 14.29
N PHE A 176 13.37 0.79 13.48
CA PHE A 176 13.01 0.95 12.07
C PHE A 176 13.34 -0.30 11.25
N LEU A 177 14.54 -0.87 11.42
CA LEU A 177 14.97 -2.06 10.69
C LEU A 177 14.09 -3.28 11.04
N THR A 178 13.82 -3.49 12.33
CA THR A 178 12.93 -4.55 12.81
C THR A 178 11.51 -4.36 12.29
N ALA A 179 10.98 -3.13 12.27
CA ALA A 179 9.66 -2.86 11.71
C ALA A 179 9.56 -3.20 10.20
N CYS A 180 10.61 -2.92 9.42
CA CYS A 180 10.68 -3.32 8.01
C CYS A 180 10.71 -4.84 7.85
N GLU A 181 11.56 -5.53 8.62
CA GLU A 181 11.70 -6.98 8.57
C GLU A 181 10.40 -7.70 8.99
N GLU A 182 9.76 -7.25 10.07
CA GLU A 182 8.48 -7.80 10.53
C GLU A 182 7.39 -7.65 9.48
N LYS A 183 7.33 -6.51 8.78
CA LYS A 183 6.36 -6.30 7.70
C LYS A 183 6.63 -7.19 6.50
N GLN A 184 7.89 -7.32 6.07
CA GLN A 184 8.26 -8.24 4.99
C GLN A 184 7.90 -9.70 5.33
N LYS A 185 8.16 -10.14 6.58
CA LYS A 185 7.73 -11.45 7.09
C LYS A 185 6.21 -11.60 7.09
N GLN A 186 5.47 -10.55 7.47
CA GLN A 186 4.01 -10.57 7.39
C GLN A 186 3.54 -10.75 5.94
N TYR A 187 4.08 -10.01 4.98
CA TYR A 187 3.70 -10.16 3.56
C TYR A 187 3.94 -11.56 3.03
N ALA A 188 5.10 -12.16 3.34
CA ALA A 188 5.42 -13.53 2.94
C ALA A 188 4.39 -14.55 3.46
N ASN A 189 3.96 -14.39 4.71
CA ASN A 189 3.05 -15.34 5.38
C ASN A 189 1.57 -15.20 4.96
N ARG A 190 1.21 -14.21 4.12
CA ARG A 190 -0.18 -13.92 3.72
C ARG A 190 -0.50 -14.28 2.27
N GLY A 191 0.48 -14.75 1.49
CA GLY A 191 0.36 -15.06 0.07
C GLY A 191 -0.72 -16.09 -0.30
N SER A 192 -1.09 -16.98 0.61
CA SER A 192 -2.01 -18.11 0.37
C SER A 192 -3.48 -17.84 0.72
N ARG A 193 -3.77 -16.73 1.40
CA ARG A 193 -5.13 -16.38 1.83
C ARG A 193 -5.83 -15.54 0.76
N SER A 194 -7.15 -15.71 0.63
CA SER A 194 -7.97 -14.80 -0.19
C SER A 194 -8.36 -13.57 0.61
N TYR A 195 -8.43 -12.42 -0.08
CA TYR A 195 -8.87 -11.15 0.47
C TYR A 195 -9.91 -10.55 -0.49
N GLY A 196 -11.09 -10.24 0.04
CA GLY A 196 -12.18 -9.72 -0.75
C GLY A 196 -12.20 -8.20 -0.82
N VAL A 197 -13.35 -7.69 -1.21
CA VAL A 197 -13.71 -6.28 -1.03
C VAL A 197 -15.01 -6.18 -0.24
N ARG A 198 -15.28 -5.00 0.31
CA ARG A 198 -16.48 -4.72 1.09
C ARG A 198 -17.13 -3.43 0.63
N ASP A 199 -18.46 -3.42 0.63
CA ASP A 199 -19.31 -2.27 0.35
C ASP A 199 -20.32 -2.14 1.50
N GLU A 200 -20.28 -1.04 2.22
CA GLU A 200 -21.01 -0.83 3.46
C GLU A 200 -21.89 0.41 3.35
N TYR A 201 -23.14 0.29 3.80
CA TYR A 201 -24.14 1.35 3.72
C TYR A 201 -24.69 1.61 5.12
N ARG A 202 -24.70 2.88 5.52
CA ARG A 202 -25.47 3.32 6.68
C ARG A 202 -26.87 3.69 6.22
N VAL A 203 -27.87 2.95 6.68
CA VAL A 203 -29.26 3.05 6.21
C VAL A 203 -30.24 3.07 7.38
N SER A 204 -31.44 3.59 7.16
CA SER A 204 -32.55 3.42 8.12
C SER A 204 -32.90 1.94 8.27
N GLY A 205 -33.50 1.55 9.40
CA GLY A 205 -33.90 0.17 9.62
C GLY A 205 -34.86 -0.41 8.57
N LEU A 206 -35.80 0.38 8.03
CA LEU A 206 -36.66 -0.08 6.93
C LEU A 206 -35.88 -0.34 5.65
N ALA A 207 -34.93 0.53 5.31
CA ALA A 207 -34.07 0.32 4.16
C ALA A 207 -33.09 -0.85 4.38
N ALA A 208 -32.66 -1.10 5.62
CA ALA A 208 -31.86 -2.28 5.94
C ALA A 208 -32.62 -3.57 5.61
N ILE A 209 -33.89 -3.66 6.00
CA ILE A 209 -34.76 -4.82 5.68
C ILE A 209 -34.83 -5.00 4.17
N GLU A 210 -35.23 -3.95 3.43
CA GLU A 210 -35.38 -3.99 1.98
C GLU A 210 -34.09 -4.45 1.25
N VAL A 211 -32.94 -3.93 1.69
CA VAL A 211 -31.63 -4.27 1.15
C VAL A 211 -31.24 -5.72 1.46
N LEU A 212 -31.55 -6.21 2.66
CA LEU A 212 -31.29 -7.60 3.06
C LEU A 212 -32.17 -8.59 2.30
N THR A 213 -33.46 -8.28 2.11
CA THR A 213 -34.39 -9.10 1.32
C THR A 213 -33.95 -9.20 -0.14
N LYS A 214 -33.38 -8.13 -0.70
CA LYS A 214 -32.86 -8.07 -2.09
C LYS A 214 -31.37 -8.40 -2.24
N SER A 215 -30.75 -8.95 -1.20
CA SER A 215 -29.29 -9.16 -1.14
C SER A 215 -28.76 -10.01 -2.31
N ASP A 216 -29.45 -11.08 -2.69
CA ASP A 216 -29.02 -11.94 -3.82
C ASP A 216 -28.96 -11.18 -5.16
N ASP A 217 -29.91 -10.28 -5.42
CA ASP A 217 -29.91 -9.45 -6.63
C ASP A 217 -28.83 -8.36 -6.60
N VAL A 218 -28.51 -7.85 -5.40
CA VAL A 218 -27.35 -6.96 -5.20
C VAL A 218 -26.06 -7.71 -5.54
N PHE A 219 -25.89 -8.95 -5.04
CA PHE A 219 -24.73 -9.78 -5.33
C PHE A 219 -24.58 -10.11 -6.82
N LYS A 220 -25.67 -10.46 -7.51
CA LYS A 220 -25.65 -10.73 -8.96
C LYS A 220 -25.23 -9.51 -9.77
N ARG A 221 -25.81 -8.34 -9.47
CA ARG A 221 -25.46 -7.07 -10.12
C ARG A 221 -24.01 -6.67 -9.87
N PHE A 222 -23.53 -6.86 -8.65
CA PHE A 222 -22.13 -6.65 -8.32
C PHE A 222 -21.22 -7.53 -9.19
N LYS A 223 -21.49 -8.84 -9.28
CA LYS A 223 -20.66 -9.77 -10.07
C LYS A 223 -20.60 -9.37 -11.55
N ALA A 224 -21.69 -8.85 -12.10
CA ALA A 224 -21.76 -8.37 -13.47
C ALA A 224 -21.08 -7.00 -13.70
N SER A 225 -20.84 -6.22 -12.64
CA SER A 225 -20.36 -4.84 -12.78
C SER A 225 -18.92 -4.73 -13.28
N GLY A 226 -18.05 -5.70 -13.01
CA GLY A 226 -16.62 -5.57 -13.30
C GLY A 226 -15.89 -4.48 -12.49
N GLY A 227 -16.52 -3.97 -11.41
CA GLY A 227 -15.96 -2.91 -10.56
C GLY A 227 -14.80 -3.36 -9.66
N VAL A 228 -14.49 -4.65 -9.63
CA VAL A 228 -13.39 -5.24 -8.86
C VAL A 228 -12.46 -5.99 -9.78
N ILE A 229 -11.16 -5.72 -9.65
CA ILE A 229 -10.12 -6.56 -10.25
C ILE A 229 -9.68 -7.59 -9.23
N TYR A 230 -9.57 -8.83 -9.69
CA TYR A 230 -9.03 -9.93 -8.90
C TYR A 230 -7.64 -10.29 -9.39
N LEU A 231 -6.70 -10.44 -8.47
CA LEU A 231 -5.33 -10.85 -8.75
C LEU A 231 -4.86 -11.91 -7.73
N PRO A 232 -3.88 -12.75 -8.09
CA PRO A 232 -3.27 -13.66 -7.12
C PRO A 232 -2.70 -12.90 -5.92
N THR A 233 -3.01 -13.37 -4.71
CA THR A 233 -2.61 -12.71 -3.47
C THR A 233 -1.08 -12.62 -3.32
N HIS A 234 -0.35 -13.66 -3.73
CA HIS A 234 1.12 -13.67 -3.66
C HIS A 234 1.75 -12.56 -4.51
N LEU A 235 1.24 -12.30 -5.72
CA LEU A 235 1.76 -11.22 -6.58
C LEU A 235 1.59 -9.85 -5.93
N TRP A 236 0.46 -9.60 -5.26
CA TRP A 236 0.27 -8.36 -4.52
C TRP A 236 1.30 -8.22 -3.39
N PHE A 237 1.46 -9.27 -2.57
CA PHE A 237 2.36 -9.21 -1.42
C PHE A 237 3.83 -9.15 -1.81
N GLU A 238 4.23 -9.81 -2.90
CA GLU A 238 5.56 -9.66 -3.49
C GLU A 238 5.79 -8.23 -3.96
N PHE A 239 4.81 -7.62 -4.65
CA PHE A 239 4.89 -6.24 -5.12
C PHE A 239 5.06 -5.23 -3.98
N VAL A 240 4.21 -5.29 -2.94
CA VAL A 240 4.31 -4.36 -1.80
C VAL A 240 5.56 -4.63 -0.95
N SER A 241 6.01 -5.87 -0.85
CA SER A 241 7.26 -6.23 -0.18
C SER A 241 8.46 -5.63 -0.91
N ALA A 242 8.54 -5.80 -2.23
CA ALA A 242 9.59 -5.20 -3.05
C ALA A 242 9.63 -3.67 -2.93
N ARG A 243 8.46 -3.02 -2.88
CA ARG A 243 8.36 -1.58 -2.66
C ARG A 243 8.86 -1.17 -1.27
N LEU A 244 8.49 -1.90 -0.21
CA LEU A 244 8.99 -1.64 1.14
C LEU A 244 10.52 -1.77 1.19
N SER A 245 11.08 -2.84 0.61
CA SER A 245 12.54 -3.02 0.54
C SER A 245 13.23 -1.90 -0.22
N ALA A 246 12.68 -1.44 -1.34
CA ALA A 246 13.24 -0.31 -2.09
C ALA A 246 13.24 0.99 -1.26
N LEU A 247 12.18 1.26 -0.51
CA LEU A 247 12.08 2.43 0.37
C LEU A 247 13.03 2.32 1.58
N GLU A 248 13.18 1.13 2.16
CA GLU A 248 14.15 0.85 3.22
C GLU A 248 15.60 1.09 2.75
N ILE A 249 15.93 0.63 1.54
CA ILE A 249 17.24 0.86 0.92
C ILE A 249 17.46 2.36 0.70
N ALA A 250 16.46 3.07 0.17
CA ALA A 250 16.54 4.52 -0.02
C ALA A 250 16.78 5.26 1.30
N ILE A 251 15.99 4.97 2.33
CA ILE A 251 16.17 5.55 3.69
C ILE A 251 17.58 5.25 4.22
N SER A 252 18.05 4.01 4.07
CA SER A 252 19.41 3.63 4.49
C SER A 252 20.51 4.35 3.72
N TYR A 253 20.27 4.70 2.45
CA TYR A 253 21.20 5.49 1.65
C TYR A 253 21.21 6.95 2.10
N VAL A 254 20.04 7.57 2.22
CA VAL A 254 19.88 8.95 2.71
C VAL A 254 20.50 9.10 4.10
N GLY A 255 20.26 8.14 5.00
CA GLY A 255 20.84 8.17 6.34
C GLY A 255 22.36 8.05 6.38
N ARG A 256 22.99 7.43 5.37
CA ARG A 256 24.46 7.35 5.22
C ARG A 256 25.05 8.59 4.53
N LYS A 257 24.36 9.12 3.51
CA LYS A 257 24.75 10.36 2.82
C LYS A 257 24.63 11.57 3.75
N ASP A 258 23.68 11.52 4.68
CA ASP A 258 23.41 12.56 5.69
C ASP A 258 23.26 13.97 5.08
N PRO A 259 22.37 14.16 4.09
CA PRO A 259 22.21 15.46 3.42
C PRO A 259 21.57 16.50 4.35
N ASP A 260 21.75 17.78 4.03
CA ASP A 260 21.18 18.91 4.80
C ASP A 260 19.65 18.87 4.95
N ASN A 261 18.94 18.20 4.02
CA ASN A 261 17.48 17.99 4.07
C ASN A 261 17.08 16.55 4.39
N LYS A 262 17.92 15.82 5.14
CA LYS A 262 17.67 14.43 5.51
C LYS A 262 16.28 14.24 6.11
N GLY A 263 15.88 15.08 7.06
CA GLY A 263 14.59 15.02 7.74
C GLY A 263 13.42 15.11 6.78
N ILE A 264 13.46 16.09 5.86
CA ILE A 264 12.46 16.27 4.81
C ILE A 264 12.37 15.02 3.91
N VAL A 265 13.51 14.52 3.42
CA VAL A 265 13.55 13.36 2.52
C VAL A 265 13.05 12.09 3.23
N ILE A 266 13.47 11.87 4.49
CA ILE A 266 13.00 10.77 5.31
C ILE A 266 11.49 10.86 5.56
N GLY A 267 10.95 12.05 5.85
CA GLY A 267 9.51 12.27 6.02
C GLY A 267 8.71 11.88 4.77
N VAL A 268 9.20 12.22 3.58
CA VAL A 268 8.59 11.80 2.31
C VAL A 268 8.65 10.28 2.14
N LEU A 269 9.81 9.66 2.34
CA LEU A 269 9.98 8.20 2.19
C LEU A 269 9.11 7.42 3.19
N MET A 270 9.03 7.89 4.43
CA MET A 270 8.16 7.31 5.46
C MET A 270 6.68 7.47 5.13
N ASN A 271 6.26 8.61 4.55
CA ASN A 271 4.91 8.76 4.04
C ASN A 271 4.59 7.72 2.94
N LEU A 272 5.55 7.43 2.06
CA LEU A 272 5.39 6.40 1.03
C LEU A 272 5.31 4.98 1.62
N ILE A 273 6.09 4.67 2.67
CA ILE A 273 6.00 3.40 3.39
C ILE A 273 4.61 3.25 4.03
N ARG A 274 4.16 4.25 4.80
CA ARG A 274 2.82 4.23 5.42
C ARG A 274 1.69 4.14 4.39
N SER A 275 1.94 4.67 3.19
CA SER A 275 0.98 4.63 2.09
C SER A 275 0.81 3.25 1.42
N ILE A 276 1.67 2.27 1.73
CA ILE A 276 1.60 0.92 1.16
C ILE A 276 0.27 0.24 1.51
N GLU A 277 -0.12 0.32 2.78
CA GLU A 277 -1.25 -0.44 3.32
C GLU A 277 -2.52 0.40 3.48
N SER A 278 -2.39 1.72 3.56
CA SER A 278 -3.49 2.64 3.84
C SER A 278 -3.19 4.03 3.30
N THR A 279 -4.16 4.95 3.34
CA THR A 279 -3.90 6.37 3.08
C THR A 279 -3.59 7.06 4.42
N PRO A 280 -2.37 7.60 4.63
CA PRO A 280 -2.04 8.31 5.87
C PRO A 280 -2.94 9.54 6.05
N THR A 281 -3.59 9.66 7.21
CA THR A 281 -4.48 10.79 7.54
C THR A 281 -3.70 11.97 8.14
N ASP A 282 -2.77 11.68 9.03
CA ASP A 282 -1.95 12.69 9.71
C ASP A 282 -0.63 12.87 8.96
N ILE A 283 -0.63 13.80 8.00
CA ILE A 283 0.55 14.12 7.19
C ILE A 283 1.18 15.41 7.71
N PRO A 284 2.44 15.39 8.19
CA PRO A 284 3.15 16.59 8.63
C PRO A 284 3.21 17.68 7.57
N SER A 285 3.33 18.94 8.01
CA SER A 285 3.33 20.13 7.13
C SER A 285 4.41 20.04 6.06
N HIS A 286 5.65 19.74 6.46
CA HIS A 286 6.81 19.61 5.57
C HIS A 286 6.64 18.50 4.53
N VAL A 287 5.96 17.40 4.88
CA VAL A 287 5.63 16.32 3.94
C VAL A 287 4.56 16.76 2.95
N ARG A 288 3.54 17.50 3.39
CA ARG A 288 2.50 18.05 2.48
C ARG A 288 3.11 19.02 1.47
N GLU A 289 3.97 19.93 1.92
CA GLU A 289 4.72 20.86 1.07
C GLU A 289 5.59 20.10 0.07
N SER A 290 6.36 19.11 0.54
CA SER A 290 7.20 18.28 -0.32
C SER A 290 6.40 17.52 -1.36
N LYS A 291 5.22 16.97 -1.01
CA LYS A 291 4.35 16.28 -1.97
C LYS A 291 3.81 17.22 -3.05
N ALA A 292 3.53 18.48 -2.70
CA ALA A 292 3.12 19.50 -3.65
C ALA A 292 4.28 19.85 -4.60
N ALA A 293 5.47 20.08 -4.07
CA ALA A 293 6.67 20.39 -4.85
C ALA A 293 7.09 19.26 -5.79
N LEU A 294 6.94 18.00 -5.34
CA LEU A 294 7.15 16.79 -6.14
C LEU A 294 6.05 16.51 -7.15
N LEU A 295 5.04 17.39 -7.29
CA LEU A 295 3.92 17.24 -8.21
C LEU A 295 3.22 15.88 -8.07
N THR A 296 3.09 15.37 -6.84
CA THR A 296 2.60 14.02 -6.56
C THR A 296 1.28 13.70 -7.28
N ARG A 297 0.34 14.67 -7.28
CA ARG A 297 -0.95 14.50 -7.97
C ARG A 297 -0.80 14.30 -9.47
N ALA A 298 0.06 15.09 -10.12
CA ALA A 298 0.30 14.98 -11.56
C ALA A 298 1.01 13.67 -11.92
N ILE A 299 1.99 13.26 -11.12
CA ILE A 299 2.70 11.98 -11.32
C ILE A 299 1.73 10.81 -11.19
N VAL A 300 0.93 10.77 -10.12
CA VAL A 300 -0.03 9.70 -9.87
C VAL A 300 -1.10 9.66 -10.97
N ALA A 301 -1.60 10.81 -11.43
CA ALA A 301 -2.55 10.88 -12.54
C ALA A 301 -1.96 10.36 -13.85
N THR A 302 -0.69 10.67 -14.13
CA THR A 302 -0.02 10.31 -15.39
C THR A 302 0.44 8.85 -15.40
N HIS A 303 1.06 8.38 -14.32
CA HIS A 303 1.72 7.07 -14.24
C HIS A 303 0.93 6.03 -13.45
N GLY A 304 -0.20 6.41 -12.86
CA GLY A 304 -1.08 5.52 -12.08
C GLY A 304 -0.55 5.18 -10.68
N MET A 305 0.65 5.64 -10.31
CA MET A 305 1.27 5.44 -8.99
C MET A 305 2.28 6.56 -8.70
N MET A 306 2.56 6.82 -7.41
CA MET A 306 3.61 7.76 -7.03
C MET A 306 5.00 7.13 -7.15
N PHE A 307 5.89 7.85 -7.85
CA PHE A 307 7.31 7.56 -7.99
C PHE A 307 8.15 8.81 -7.69
N LEU A 308 9.30 8.63 -7.04
CA LEU A 308 10.26 9.71 -6.82
C LEU A 308 11.24 9.76 -8.00
N HIS A 309 10.74 10.25 -9.14
CA HIS A 309 11.46 10.24 -10.43
C HIS A 309 12.76 11.07 -10.48
N LYS A 310 12.99 11.95 -9.50
CA LYS A 310 14.21 12.76 -9.35
C LYS A 310 14.99 12.43 -8.07
N LEU A 311 14.69 11.31 -7.43
CA LEU A 311 15.48 10.85 -6.29
C LEU A 311 16.84 10.39 -6.79
N ASP A 312 17.89 11.12 -6.43
CA ASP A 312 19.27 10.73 -6.73
C ASP A 312 19.95 10.18 -5.48
N LEU A 313 20.18 8.87 -5.51
CA LEU A 313 20.91 8.13 -4.48
C LEU A 313 22.33 7.78 -4.93
N THR A 314 22.89 8.43 -5.93
CA THR A 314 24.18 8.05 -6.53
C THR A 314 25.21 9.17 -6.47
N ASP A 315 24.77 10.41 -6.65
CA ASP A 315 25.67 11.55 -6.68
C ASP A 315 26.10 11.96 -5.26
N GLU A 316 27.42 12.09 -5.06
CA GLU A 316 28.04 12.51 -3.80
C GLU A 316 27.92 14.03 -3.57
N GLY A 317 27.63 14.83 -4.62
CA GLY A 317 27.66 16.29 -4.58
C GLY A 317 26.32 17.02 -4.77
N THR A 318 25.24 16.34 -5.17
CA THR A 318 23.94 16.99 -5.43
C THR A 318 22.88 16.72 -4.38
N GLU A 319 21.87 17.58 -4.40
CA GLU A 319 20.62 17.49 -3.67
C GLU A 319 19.93 16.14 -3.93
N THR A 320 19.81 15.31 -2.89
CA THR A 320 19.20 13.97 -2.97
C THR A 320 17.80 13.98 -3.59
N LEU A 321 17.08 15.09 -3.40
CA LEU A 321 15.77 15.33 -3.98
C LEU A 321 15.67 16.84 -4.26
N PRO A 322 15.94 17.31 -5.48
CA PRO A 322 16.15 18.74 -5.77
C PRO A 322 14.86 19.59 -5.67
N ASP A 323 13.71 18.98 -5.92
CA ASP A 323 12.44 19.71 -5.96
C ASP A 323 11.89 20.05 -4.56
N VAL A 324 12.42 19.47 -3.48
CA VAL A 324 11.95 19.76 -2.11
C VAL A 324 12.82 20.82 -1.45
N ARG A 325 12.48 21.21 -0.22
CA ARG A 325 13.34 22.12 0.54
C ARG A 325 14.69 21.44 0.83
N GLN A 326 15.78 22.19 0.66
CA GLN A 326 17.14 21.67 0.68
C GLN A 326 17.83 21.72 2.05
N LYS A 327 17.15 22.26 3.06
CA LYS A 327 17.61 22.25 4.45
C LYS A 327 16.47 21.93 5.40
N ASP A 328 16.74 21.07 6.36
CA ASP A 328 15.84 20.81 7.48
C ASP A 328 15.69 22.07 8.33
N THR A 329 14.45 22.38 8.72
CA THR A 329 14.17 23.42 9.73
C THR A 329 14.14 22.80 11.12
N GLN A 330 14.29 23.61 12.17
CA GLN A 330 14.16 23.12 13.54
C GLN A 330 12.79 22.47 13.79
N GLU A 331 11.73 23.02 13.19
CA GLU A 331 10.38 22.46 13.20
C GLU A 331 10.34 21.02 12.66
N VAL A 332 11.02 20.75 11.53
CA VAL A 332 11.12 19.40 10.95
C VAL A 332 11.80 18.45 11.94
N LEU A 333 12.92 18.87 12.53
CA LEU A 333 13.66 18.03 13.48
C LEU A 333 12.87 17.75 14.76
N ASP A 334 12.09 18.72 15.23
CA ASP A 334 11.22 18.61 16.39
C ASP A 334 10.03 17.67 16.09
N GLU A 335 9.40 17.78 14.92
CA GLU A 335 8.33 16.88 14.46
C GLU A 335 8.82 15.42 14.35
N LEU A 336 10.04 15.22 13.85
CA LEU A 336 10.69 13.91 13.78
C LEU A 336 11.06 13.35 15.17
N LYS A 337 10.92 14.14 16.24
CA LYS A 337 11.34 13.80 17.61
C LYS A 337 12.80 13.36 17.67
N VAL A 338 13.67 13.99 16.87
CA VAL A 338 15.10 13.69 16.88
C VAL A 338 15.65 14.14 18.23
N MET A 339 15.81 13.21 19.17
CA MET A 339 16.54 13.50 20.40
C MET A 339 17.94 13.95 20.02
N LYS A 340 18.37 15.14 20.49
CA LYS A 340 19.76 15.62 20.40
C LYS A 340 20.66 14.64 21.16
N LYS A 341 20.98 13.49 20.57
CA LYS A 341 21.97 12.58 21.14
C LYS A 341 23.32 13.25 21.00
N LYS A 342 23.93 13.61 22.15
CA LYS A 342 25.38 13.84 22.24
C LYS A 342 26.06 12.68 21.49
N ARG A 343 26.93 13.01 20.54
CA ARG A 343 27.76 12.06 19.79
C ARG A 343 28.39 11.06 20.76
N THR A 344 27.81 9.89 20.89
CA THR A 344 28.49 8.71 21.44
C THR A 344 28.84 7.83 20.26
N SER A 345 30.14 7.69 20.03
CA SER A 345 30.71 6.80 19.02
C SER A 345 30.11 5.40 19.19
N ARG A 346 29.40 4.90 18.17
CA ARG A 346 28.97 3.50 18.15
C ARG A 346 30.21 2.60 18.05
N PRO A 347 30.26 1.45 18.76
CA PRO A 347 31.34 0.49 18.59
C PRO A 347 31.25 -0.17 17.21
N ARG A 348 32.37 -0.27 16.50
CA ARG A 348 32.52 -1.09 15.29
C ARG A 348 32.37 -2.56 15.67
N MET A 349 31.41 -3.26 15.06
CA MET A 349 31.38 -4.72 15.06
C MET A 349 32.53 -5.24 14.20
N ASP A 350 33.32 -6.16 14.76
CA ASP A 350 34.40 -6.88 14.09
C ASP A 350 33.84 -8.15 13.41
N PRO A 351 33.95 -8.32 12.08
CA PRO A 351 33.44 -9.51 11.40
C PRO A 351 34.60 -10.44 11.04
N LYS A 352 34.86 -11.41 11.93
CA LYS A 352 35.41 -12.70 11.51
C LYS A 352 34.26 -13.69 11.39
N ALA A 353 33.71 -13.81 10.18
CA ALA A 353 32.90 -14.95 9.78
C ALA A 353 33.25 -15.35 8.35
N ALA A 354 33.42 -16.66 8.17
CA ALA A 354 33.98 -17.36 7.03
C ALA A 354 33.54 -16.86 5.64
N LEU A 355 34.51 -16.67 4.74
CA LEU A 355 34.28 -16.38 3.33
C LEU A 355 34.85 -17.51 2.46
N SER A 356 33.94 -18.21 1.79
CA SER A 356 34.20 -18.95 0.56
C SER A 356 33.17 -18.52 -0.47
N ILE A 357 33.64 -17.86 -1.52
CA ILE A 357 33.33 -18.00 -2.94
C ILE A 357 34.31 -17.06 -3.66
N ARG A 358 34.99 -17.56 -4.70
CA ARG A 358 35.97 -16.80 -5.50
C ARG A 358 35.30 -15.58 -6.14
N TYR A 359 35.52 -14.41 -5.57
CA TYR A 359 35.19 -13.14 -6.20
C TYR A 359 36.25 -12.80 -7.26
N PRO A 360 35.91 -12.15 -8.38
CA PRO A 360 36.85 -11.83 -9.46
C PRO A 360 38.05 -10.98 -9.02
N LEU A 361 37.92 -10.23 -7.93
CA LEU A 361 39.00 -9.44 -7.33
C LEU A 361 39.68 -10.11 -6.11
N GLY A 362 39.46 -11.42 -5.92
CA GLY A 362 39.99 -12.17 -4.78
C GLY A 362 39.06 -12.21 -3.56
N SER A 363 39.54 -12.78 -2.45
CA SER A 363 38.74 -13.04 -1.24
C SER A 363 38.54 -11.81 -0.34
N ALA A 364 39.32 -10.75 -0.55
CA ALA A 364 39.26 -9.52 0.24
C ALA A 364 39.72 -8.31 -0.59
N PRO A 365 39.00 -7.92 -1.65
CA PRO A 365 39.36 -6.76 -2.45
C PRO A 365 39.27 -5.48 -1.62
N THR A 366 40.25 -4.61 -1.77
CA THR A 366 40.23 -3.26 -1.19
C THR A 366 39.26 -2.38 -1.96
N TRP A 367 38.77 -1.32 -1.30
CA TRP A 367 37.82 -0.40 -1.91
C TRP A 367 38.40 0.36 -3.12
N ASN A 368 39.70 0.62 -3.10
CA ASN A 368 40.39 1.25 -4.23
C ASN A 368 40.43 0.31 -5.44
N GLU A 369 40.65 -0.99 -5.25
CA GLU A 369 40.63 -1.97 -6.33
C GLU A 369 39.23 -2.10 -6.96
N VAL A 370 38.18 -2.06 -6.14
CA VAL A 370 36.79 -2.05 -6.65
C VAL A 370 36.50 -0.79 -7.46
N LYS A 371 36.91 0.39 -6.97
CA LYS A 371 36.74 1.67 -7.69
C LYS A 371 37.47 1.68 -9.02
N GLU A 372 38.72 1.25 -9.04
CA GLU A 372 39.51 1.20 -10.27
C GLU A 372 38.95 0.17 -11.25
N THR A 373 38.42 -0.96 -10.74
CA THR A 373 37.74 -1.95 -11.58
C THR A 373 36.42 -1.42 -12.15
N LEU A 374 35.61 -0.68 -11.39
CA LEU A 374 34.39 -0.04 -11.91
C LEU A 374 34.69 0.97 -13.02
N LYS A 375 35.81 1.69 -12.94
CA LYS A 375 36.23 2.63 -13.99
C LYS A 375 36.80 1.93 -15.23
N SER A 376 37.65 0.92 -15.02
CA SER A 376 38.41 0.28 -16.11
C SER A 376 37.69 -0.91 -16.75
N ASN A 377 37.04 -1.75 -15.95
CA ASN A 377 36.34 -2.95 -16.41
C ASN A 377 35.12 -3.29 -15.52
N PRO A 378 34.04 -2.49 -15.57
CA PRO A 378 32.88 -2.67 -14.69
C PRO A 378 32.16 -4.01 -14.85
N LEU A 379 32.25 -4.63 -16.04
CA LEU A 379 31.64 -5.93 -16.32
C LEU A 379 32.28 -7.07 -15.50
N LEU A 380 33.50 -6.89 -14.98
CA LEU A 380 34.13 -7.86 -14.08
C LEU A 380 33.40 -7.98 -12.74
N LEU A 381 32.71 -6.91 -12.31
CA LEU A 381 32.01 -6.85 -11.03
C LEU A 381 30.51 -7.14 -11.16
N ILE A 382 30.01 -7.19 -12.38
CA ILE A 382 28.61 -7.45 -12.67
C ILE A 382 28.47 -8.92 -13.02
N ARG A 383 27.51 -9.60 -12.37
CA ARG A 383 27.20 -10.98 -12.72
C ARG A 383 26.79 -11.04 -14.19
N THR A 384 27.37 -11.96 -14.94
CA THR A 384 26.91 -12.26 -16.30
C THR A 384 25.41 -12.53 -16.27
N TRP A 385 24.69 -11.93 -17.22
CA TRP A 385 23.27 -12.18 -17.32
C TRP A 385 23.03 -13.68 -17.57
N GLU A 386 22.08 -14.22 -16.83
CA GLU A 386 21.61 -15.60 -16.94
C GLU A 386 20.09 -15.53 -16.84
N MET A 387 19.39 -16.27 -17.69
CA MET A 387 17.93 -16.34 -17.65
C MET A 387 17.46 -16.79 -16.26
N PRO A 388 16.67 -15.97 -15.53
CA PRO A 388 16.20 -16.37 -14.21
C PRO A 388 15.22 -17.55 -14.30
N THR A 389 15.50 -18.63 -13.58
CA THR A 389 14.66 -19.85 -13.50
C THR A 389 13.24 -19.61 -12.97
N ARG A 390 12.96 -18.43 -12.40
CA ARG A 390 11.63 -18.05 -11.90
C ARG A 390 10.69 -17.51 -12.99
N ILE A 391 11.17 -17.36 -14.22
CA ILE A 391 10.45 -16.73 -15.33
C ILE A 391 9.68 -17.74 -16.18
N ASP A 392 9.88 -19.04 -15.96
CA ASP A 392 9.17 -20.14 -16.64
C ASP A 392 7.64 -20.08 -16.51
N HIS A 393 7.12 -19.29 -15.56
CA HIS A 393 5.68 -19.11 -15.33
C HIS A 393 5.11 -17.79 -15.87
N VAL A 394 5.90 -16.97 -16.56
CA VAL A 394 5.41 -15.71 -17.12
C VAL A 394 4.42 -16.01 -18.26
N PRO A 395 3.19 -15.49 -18.22
CA PRO A 395 2.23 -15.68 -19.30
C PRO A 395 2.80 -15.17 -20.62
N THR A 396 2.59 -15.91 -21.71
CA THR A 396 3.10 -15.55 -23.06
C THR A 396 2.72 -14.12 -23.46
N SER A 397 1.53 -13.64 -23.06
CA SER A 397 1.07 -12.28 -23.31
C SER A 397 1.92 -11.21 -22.61
N ALA A 398 2.38 -11.46 -21.38
CA ALA A 398 3.27 -10.56 -20.65
C ALA A 398 4.67 -10.53 -21.28
N GLY A 399 5.17 -11.68 -21.75
CA GLY A 399 6.41 -11.75 -22.53
C GLY A 399 6.34 -10.92 -23.82
N ILE A 400 5.27 -11.09 -24.60
CA ILE A 400 5.04 -10.29 -25.82
C ILE A 400 4.97 -8.79 -25.51
N LEU A 401 4.27 -8.41 -24.44
CA LEU A 401 4.16 -7.01 -24.04
C LEU A 401 5.52 -6.43 -23.63
N PHE A 402 6.34 -7.21 -22.90
CA PHE A 402 7.67 -6.80 -22.50
C PHE A 402 8.61 -6.62 -23.71
N VAL A 403 8.56 -7.53 -24.69
CA VAL A 403 9.31 -7.38 -25.96
C VAL A 403 8.92 -6.07 -26.66
N LYS A 404 7.62 -5.79 -26.80
CA LYS A 404 7.13 -4.54 -27.42
C LYS A 404 7.57 -3.30 -26.64
N PHE A 405 7.47 -3.36 -25.31
CA PHE A 405 7.94 -2.29 -24.43
C PHE A 405 9.43 -2.01 -24.63
N THR A 406 10.27 -3.05 -24.60
CA THR A 406 11.72 -2.94 -24.84
C THR A 406 11.98 -2.28 -26.19
N LYS A 407 11.40 -2.79 -27.28
CA LYS A 407 11.56 -2.17 -28.61
C LYS A 407 11.17 -0.69 -28.63
N SER A 408 10.03 -0.35 -28.02
CA SER A 408 9.51 1.03 -28.00
C SER A 408 10.41 1.98 -27.22
N ILE A 409 10.92 1.57 -26.06
CA ILE A 409 11.81 2.40 -25.25
C ILE A 409 13.13 2.62 -25.98
N TRP A 410 13.75 1.55 -26.48
CA TRP A 410 15.03 1.67 -27.16
C TRP A 410 14.94 2.42 -28.48
N ALA A 411 13.85 2.27 -29.24
CA ALA A 411 13.60 3.08 -30.44
C ALA A 411 13.39 4.57 -30.15
N SER A 412 13.02 4.94 -28.92
CA SER A 412 12.83 6.35 -28.52
C SER A 412 14.14 7.06 -28.16
N ILE A 413 15.22 6.32 -27.95
CA ILE A 413 16.53 6.89 -27.62
C ILE A 413 17.14 7.54 -28.87
N LYS A 414 17.69 8.74 -28.73
CA LYS A 414 18.31 9.47 -29.84
C LYS A 414 19.49 8.66 -30.41
N SER A 415 19.56 8.56 -31.74
CA SER A 415 20.65 7.88 -32.44
C SER A 415 22.05 8.42 -32.10
N SER A 416 22.15 9.69 -31.70
CA SER A 416 23.39 10.30 -31.22
C SER A 416 23.96 9.60 -29.98
N CYS A 417 23.10 9.01 -29.15
CA CYS A 417 23.45 8.32 -27.90
C CYS A 417 23.74 6.82 -28.11
N MET A 418 23.57 6.29 -29.32
CA MET A 418 23.82 4.88 -29.64
C MET A 418 25.20 4.68 -30.29
N GLU A 419 25.81 3.54 -30.02
CA GLU A 419 27.06 3.09 -30.61
C GLU A 419 26.77 2.23 -31.87
N GLY A 420 27.40 2.53 -33.01
CA GLY A 420 27.22 1.80 -34.28
C GLY A 420 25.91 2.06 -35.05
N SER A 421 25.70 1.31 -36.14
CA SER A 421 24.39 1.23 -36.82
C SER A 421 23.39 0.62 -35.84
N GLY A 422 22.33 1.36 -35.53
CA GLY A 422 21.39 1.12 -34.43
C GLY A 422 21.16 -0.36 -34.10
N SER A 423 21.19 -0.64 -32.81
CA SER A 423 20.86 -1.93 -32.20
C SER A 423 19.86 -2.74 -33.01
N ASP A 424 20.12 -4.05 -33.17
CA ASP A 424 19.23 -5.00 -33.84
C ASP A 424 17.93 -5.23 -33.02
N LEU A 425 17.14 -4.15 -32.88
CA LEU A 425 15.85 -4.14 -32.21
C LEU A 425 14.82 -4.95 -32.99
N GLU A 426 15.05 -5.15 -34.30
CA GLU A 426 14.25 -6.06 -35.12
C GLU A 426 14.49 -7.52 -34.72
N GLY A 427 15.73 -7.86 -34.31
CA GLY A 427 16.15 -9.18 -33.80
C GLY A 427 15.50 -9.61 -32.48
N LEU A 428 15.02 -8.69 -31.64
CA LEU A 428 14.39 -9.04 -30.36
C LEU A 428 13.02 -9.71 -30.59
N ARG A 429 12.92 -11.03 -30.43
CA ARG A 429 11.70 -11.80 -30.70
C ARG A 429 11.17 -12.51 -29.47
N THR A 430 12.05 -12.85 -28.53
CA THR A 430 11.71 -13.60 -27.33
C THR A 430 11.83 -12.74 -26.08
N LEU A 431 11.19 -13.20 -25.00
CA LEU A 431 11.36 -12.59 -23.67
C LEU A 431 12.84 -12.63 -23.24
N ASP A 432 13.55 -13.70 -23.60
CA ASP A 432 14.96 -13.89 -23.30
C ASP A 432 15.80 -12.80 -23.97
N ASP A 433 15.65 -12.64 -25.29
CA ASP A 433 16.34 -11.60 -26.06
C ASP A 433 16.06 -10.22 -25.43
N ALA A 434 14.79 -9.94 -25.12
CA ALA A 434 14.40 -8.65 -24.55
C ALA A 434 15.01 -8.42 -23.16
N MET A 435 15.14 -9.44 -22.33
CA MET A 435 15.74 -9.34 -21.00
C MET A 435 17.26 -9.25 -21.05
N GLU A 436 17.91 -10.04 -21.91
CA GLU A 436 19.34 -9.95 -22.18
C GLU A 436 19.72 -8.57 -22.73
N PHE A 437 18.84 -7.97 -23.54
CA PHE A 437 19.04 -6.62 -24.08
C PHE A 437 19.12 -5.53 -22.99
N TRP A 438 18.50 -5.78 -21.83
CA TRP A 438 18.62 -4.92 -20.63
C TRP A 438 19.80 -5.29 -19.73
N SER A 439 20.64 -6.26 -20.11
CA SER A 439 21.84 -6.59 -19.35
C SER A 439 22.86 -5.45 -19.41
N ALA A 440 23.69 -5.34 -18.37
CA ALA A 440 24.76 -4.37 -18.31
C ALA A 440 25.73 -4.47 -19.49
N HIS A 441 25.98 -5.69 -19.99
CA HIS A 441 26.81 -5.91 -21.15
C HIS A 441 26.19 -5.31 -22.41
N SER A 442 24.93 -5.67 -22.71
CA SER A 442 24.19 -5.14 -23.86
C SER A 442 24.06 -3.62 -23.82
N ILE A 443 23.75 -3.06 -22.65
CA ILE A 443 23.67 -1.60 -22.47
C ILE A 443 25.01 -0.93 -22.79
N LYS A 444 26.13 -1.47 -22.31
CA LYS A 444 27.48 -0.94 -22.57
C LYS A 444 27.84 -0.97 -24.05
N CYS A 445 27.39 -1.99 -24.79
CA CYS A 445 27.69 -2.16 -26.21
C CYS A 445 26.77 -1.33 -27.12
N VAL A 446 25.58 -0.93 -26.64
CA VAL A 446 24.56 -0.23 -27.44
C VAL A 446 24.58 1.28 -27.21
N LEU A 447 24.91 1.74 -26.01
CA LEU A 447 24.92 3.16 -25.67
C LEU A 447 26.34 3.72 -25.61
N LYS A 448 26.50 4.96 -26.06
CA LYS A 448 27.72 5.73 -25.85
C LYS A 448 27.81 6.22 -24.40
N ASP A 449 29.04 6.38 -23.92
CA ASP A 449 29.35 7.02 -22.64
C ASP A 449 28.62 6.40 -21.43
N VAL A 450 28.46 5.08 -21.42
CA VAL A 450 27.83 4.36 -20.30
C VAL A 450 28.71 4.43 -19.06
N VAL A 451 28.23 5.14 -18.04
CA VAL A 451 28.86 5.19 -16.72
C VAL A 451 28.17 4.21 -15.78
N PHE A 452 28.94 3.27 -15.25
CA PHE A 452 28.47 2.35 -14.22
C PHE A 452 28.58 3.00 -12.85
N LEU A 453 27.43 3.42 -12.32
CA LEU A 453 27.34 4.00 -11.00
C LEU A 453 27.08 2.92 -9.96
N ARG A 454 27.71 3.08 -8.80
CA ARG A 454 27.46 2.20 -7.66
C ARG A 454 26.05 2.44 -7.12
N VAL A 455 25.32 1.36 -6.84
CA VAL A 455 24.13 1.40 -5.98
C VAL A 455 24.53 0.68 -4.70
N MET A 456 24.66 1.41 -3.58
CA MET A 456 25.05 0.84 -2.29
C MET A 456 23.88 0.04 -1.68
N GLY A 457 23.44 -1.03 -2.35
CA GLY A 457 22.66 -2.12 -1.75
C GLY A 457 23.59 -2.95 -0.86
N ARG A 458 23.09 -3.45 0.27
CA ARG A 458 23.89 -4.26 1.20
C ARG A 458 24.51 -5.45 0.47
N LEU A 459 25.83 -5.46 0.29
CA LEU A 459 26.57 -6.70 0.13
C LEU A 459 26.64 -7.37 1.51
N PRO A 460 26.23 -8.64 1.65
CA PRO A 460 26.51 -9.41 2.85
C PRO A 460 28.03 -9.42 3.06
N GLY A 461 28.51 -8.79 4.15
CA GLY A 461 29.93 -8.82 4.52
C GLY A 461 30.80 -7.63 4.08
N GLY A 462 30.25 -6.55 3.52
CA GLY A 462 31.03 -5.35 3.20
C GLY A 462 31.43 -4.53 4.45
N LEU A 463 32.68 -4.65 4.89
CA LEU A 463 33.32 -3.75 5.86
C LEU A 463 33.74 -2.42 5.20
N GLY A 464 33.44 -1.31 5.87
CA GLY A 464 34.27 -0.10 5.91
C GLY A 464 34.29 0.81 4.68
#